data_AF-A0A7J3X0F5-F1
#
_entry.id   AF-A0A7J3X0F5-F1
#
_cell.length_a   1.000
_cell.length_b   1.000
_cell.length_c   1.000
_cell.angle_alpha   90.00
_cell.angle_beta   90.00
_cell.angle_gamma   90.00
#
_symmetry.space_group_name_H-M   'P 1'
#
loop_
_entity.id
_entity.type
_entity.pdbx_description
1 polymer ?
#
loop_
_entity_poly.entity_id
_entity_poly.type
_entity_poly.pdbx_seq_one_letter_code
_entity_poly.pdbx_strand_id
1 'polypeptide(L)'
;MIFETHGDTCRLGYLRLIPCIMEDDEPRSFDFISSILYDIVKNLGDVELISRKTIGLITRPVNARNYVTLAAEINIIDRKTQRLGLFGKIYLILNSSEIFRDFIEGRVHLSTKELITLNDAEKLYFLWALMSSDHPFIESIISWVIEKEKFTRQEAMNYIMEEAYPASLRKLLSMHPEGRRKSIELEISEAEKFREKRLSIRDKTEWIRTSLYAKYRHIAPPRLEWLVDIGILRRDGRGKYSIDERLIRGLDKISRISKMSLHKVEEYIFEELSKNMFSNLRNAGRYEVSRTIVEAYNKLEKYGLRPIRLDYLEKVTALLLIEKKTYANISMIHDVFNSLAIRFPDKIYISPAPSGSVNVAKMDLTETEV
;
A
#
# COMPACT_ATOMS: atom_id res chain seq x y z
N MET A 1 4.75 6.59 -9.13
CA MET A 1 3.37 6.68 -9.65
C MET A 1 3.07 5.49 -10.55
N ILE A 2 1.91 4.87 -10.31
CA ILE A 2 1.38 3.73 -11.06
C ILE A 2 0.56 4.28 -12.24
N PHE A 3 1.09 4.17 -13.45
CA PHE A 3 0.49 4.81 -14.64
C PHE A 3 -0.72 4.04 -15.17
N GLU A 4 -0.70 2.72 -15.06
CA GLU A 4 -1.77 1.85 -15.51
C GLU A 4 -2.35 1.09 -14.33
N THR A 5 -3.65 1.28 -14.11
CA THR A 5 -4.43 0.48 -13.18
C THR A 5 -5.65 -0.01 -13.93
N HIS A 6 -6.03 -1.26 -13.73
CA HIS A 6 -7.21 -1.81 -14.38
C HIS A 6 -8.43 -1.63 -13.46
N GLY A 7 -9.62 -1.51 -14.06
CA GLY A 7 -10.83 -1.06 -13.36
C GLY A 7 -11.44 -2.11 -12.43
N ASP A 8 -10.80 -3.27 -12.37
CA ASP A 8 -11.11 -4.48 -11.63
C ASP A 8 -10.16 -4.71 -10.44
N THR A 9 -8.99 -4.05 -10.40
CA THR A 9 -8.06 -4.15 -9.26
C THR A 9 -8.48 -3.23 -8.12
N CYS A 10 -9.73 -3.35 -7.67
CA CYS A 10 -10.33 -2.46 -6.67
C CYS A 10 -10.13 -2.93 -5.21
N ARG A 11 -9.62 -4.15 -4.99
CA ARG A 11 -9.47 -4.76 -3.66
C ARG A 11 -8.04 -5.16 -3.36
N LEU A 12 -7.38 -4.49 -2.42
CA LEU A 12 -5.98 -4.74 -2.07
C LEU A 12 -5.78 -6.10 -1.39
N GLY A 13 -6.80 -6.64 -0.71
CA GLY A 13 -6.68 -7.91 0.03
C GLY A 13 -6.22 -9.10 -0.81
N TYR A 14 -6.53 -9.14 -2.10
CA TYR A 14 -6.04 -10.19 -3.01
C TYR A 14 -4.50 -10.19 -3.16
N LEU A 15 -3.86 -9.04 -2.98
CA LEU A 15 -2.40 -8.92 -3.12
C LEU A 15 -1.65 -9.65 -2.01
N ARG A 16 -2.30 -10.00 -0.90
CA ARG A 16 -1.74 -10.78 0.21
C ARG A 16 -1.40 -12.23 -0.16
N LEU A 17 -2.14 -12.80 -1.11
CA LEU A 17 -1.93 -14.16 -1.58
C LEU A 17 -0.64 -14.29 -2.41
N ILE A 18 -0.29 -13.25 -3.16
CA ILE A 18 0.86 -13.25 -4.08
C ILE A 18 2.18 -13.53 -3.38
N PRO A 19 2.56 -12.82 -2.29
CA PRO A 19 3.80 -13.12 -1.60
C PRO A 19 3.81 -14.52 -0.99
N CYS A 20 2.67 -15.03 -0.51
CA CYS A 20 2.57 -16.39 0.02
C CYS A 20 2.68 -17.46 -1.09
N ILE A 21 2.14 -17.20 -2.28
CA ILE A 21 2.34 -18.07 -3.46
C ILE A 21 3.84 -18.15 -3.82
N MET A 22 4.56 -17.05 -3.65
CA MET A 22 5.97 -16.89 -4.02
C MET A 22 6.92 -17.01 -2.81
N GLU A 23 6.52 -17.69 -1.74
CA GLU A 23 7.29 -17.73 -0.50
C GLU A 23 8.68 -18.37 -0.66
N ASP A 24 8.85 -19.24 -1.66
CA ASP A 24 10.15 -19.84 -2.01
C ASP A 24 11.15 -18.85 -2.63
N ASP A 25 10.74 -17.60 -2.89
CA ASP A 25 11.52 -16.54 -3.54
C ASP A 25 12.11 -16.94 -4.90
N GLU A 26 11.52 -17.96 -5.54
CA GLU A 26 11.93 -18.43 -6.86
C GLU A 26 11.34 -17.53 -7.97
N PRO A 27 12.10 -17.27 -9.06
CA PRO A 27 11.59 -16.49 -10.18
C PRO A 27 10.38 -17.17 -10.83
N ARG A 28 9.25 -16.44 -10.93
CA ARG A 28 8.02 -16.95 -11.54
C ARG A 28 7.43 -15.95 -12.52
N SER A 29 7.00 -16.44 -13.68
CA SER A 29 6.35 -15.58 -14.68
C SER A 29 5.02 -15.02 -14.15
N PHE A 30 4.66 -13.83 -14.61
CA PHE A 30 3.39 -13.19 -14.19
C PHE A 30 2.18 -14.03 -14.59
N ASP A 31 2.24 -14.70 -15.73
CA ASP A 31 1.17 -15.57 -16.20
C ASP A 31 0.99 -16.78 -15.27
N PHE A 32 2.09 -17.40 -14.83
CA PHE A 32 2.05 -18.49 -13.86
C PHE A 32 1.41 -18.07 -12.53
N ILE A 33 1.88 -16.95 -11.95
CA ILE A 33 1.34 -16.41 -10.69
C ILE A 33 -0.15 -16.07 -10.86
N SER A 34 -0.53 -15.49 -12.00
CA SER A 34 -1.91 -15.11 -12.28
C SER A 34 -2.84 -16.31 -12.42
N SER A 35 -2.35 -17.42 -12.99
CA SER A 35 -3.12 -18.67 -13.10
C SER A 35 -3.40 -19.24 -11.71
N ILE A 36 -2.37 -19.35 -10.87
CA ILE A 36 -2.52 -19.85 -9.49
C ILE A 36 -3.48 -18.95 -8.70
N LEU A 37 -3.30 -17.64 -8.77
CA LEU A 37 -4.19 -16.69 -8.09
C LEU A 37 -5.64 -16.83 -8.56
N TYR A 38 -5.86 -17.00 -9.86
CA TYR A 38 -7.20 -17.21 -10.40
C TYR A 38 -7.82 -18.52 -9.91
N ASP A 39 -7.07 -19.62 -9.92
CA ASP A 39 -7.55 -20.93 -9.50
C ASP A 39 -7.89 -20.96 -8.01
N ILE A 40 -7.06 -20.35 -7.16
CA ILE A 40 -7.33 -20.18 -5.73
C ILE A 40 -8.66 -19.45 -5.52
N VAL A 41 -8.86 -18.31 -6.20
CA VAL A 41 -10.02 -17.45 -5.95
C VAL A 41 -11.29 -17.98 -6.59
N LYS A 42 -11.20 -18.67 -7.74
CA LYS A 42 -12.36 -19.27 -8.41
C LYS A 42 -13.05 -20.33 -7.55
N ASN A 43 -12.28 -21.02 -6.71
CA ASN A 43 -12.78 -22.08 -5.82
C ASN A 43 -13.43 -21.54 -4.53
N LEU A 44 -13.38 -20.22 -4.29
CA LEU A 44 -14.08 -19.57 -3.19
C LEU A 44 -15.57 -19.49 -3.54
N GLY A 45 -16.34 -20.48 -3.07
CA GLY A 45 -17.76 -20.69 -3.36
C GLY A 45 -18.70 -19.66 -2.73
N ASP A 46 -18.52 -18.37 -3.00
CA ASP A 46 -19.24 -17.29 -2.33
C ASP A 46 -20.34 -16.68 -3.23
N VAL A 47 -21.42 -17.44 -3.42
CA VAL A 47 -22.59 -17.08 -4.25
C VAL A 47 -23.23 -15.76 -3.80
N GLU A 48 -23.18 -15.44 -2.49
CA GLU A 48 -23.74 -14.21 -1.94
C GLU A 48 -23.01 -12.94 -2.41
N LEU A 49 -21.67 -12.94 -2.42
CA LEU A 49 -20.91 -11.76 -2.84
C LEU A 49 -20.97 -11.54 -4.35
N ILE A 50 -21.06 -12.64 -5.11
CA ILE A 50 -21.29 -12.65 -6.56
C ILE A 50 -22.68 -12.08 -6.86
N SER A 51 -23.72 -12.54 -6.17
CA SER A 51 -25.10 -12.05 -6.34
C SER A 51 -25.24 -10.57 -5.95
N ARG A 52 -24.50 -10.11 -4.93
CA ARG A 52 -24.43 -8.68 -4.52
C ARG A 52 -23.60 -7.80 -5.46
N LYS A 53 -22.99 -8.35 -6.53
CA LYS A 53 -22.11 -7.62 -7.47
C LYS A 53 -21.02 -6.82 -6.75
N THR A 54 -20.37 -7.46 -5.79
CA THR A 54 -19.29 -6.84 -5.03
C THR A 54 -18.19 -6.36 -5.98
N ILE A 55 -17.72 -5.13 -5.79
CA ILE A 55 -16.72 -4.52 -6.67
C ILE A 55 -15.34 -5.14 -6.39
N GLY A 56 -14.61 -5.43 -7.47
CA GLY A 56 -13.22 -5.90 -7.44
C GLY A 56 -13.04 -7.40 -7.25
N LEU A 57 -14.09 -8.21 -7.43
CA LEU A 57 -13.96 -9.67 -7.41
C LEU A 57 -13.19 -10.16 -8.63
N ILE A 58 -12.24 -11.08 -8.41
CA ILE A 58 -11.57 -11.82 -9.48
C ILE A 58 -12.56 -12.88 -9.99
N THR A 59 -13.12 -12.65 -11.18
CA THR A 59 -14.08 -13.57 -11.81
C THR A 59 -13.56 -14.15 -13.12
N ARG A 60 -12.49 -13.57 -13.67
CA ARG A 60 -11.86 -13.96 -14.94
C ARG A 60 -10.33 -13.99 -14.78
N PRO A 61 -9.61 -14.80 -15.58
CA PRO A 61 -8.15 -14.86 -15.55
C PRO A 61 -7.48 -13.49 -15.75
N VAL A 62 -8.05 -12.64 -16.62
CA VAL A 62 -7.54 -11.28 -16.85
C VAL A 62 -7.55 -10.43 -15.56
N ASN A 63 -8.51 -10.64 -14.65
CA ASN A 63 -8.53 -9.90 -13.39
C ASN A 63 -7.33 -10.28 -12.52
N ALA A 64 -7.02 -11.59 -12.43
CA ALA A 64 -5.88 -12.08 -11.67
C ALA A 64 -4.56 -11.54 -12.26
N ARG A 65 -4.42 -11.51 -13.59
CA ARG A 65 -3.25 -10.92 -14.25
C ARG A 65 -3.11 -9.44 -13.91
N ASN A 66 -4.20 -8.68 -13.88
CA ASN A 66 -4.17 -7.27 -13.49
C ASN A 66 -3.71 -7.07 -12.04
N TYR A 67 -4.11 -7.97 -11.13
CA TYR A 67 -3.63 -7.99 -9.75
C TYR A 67 -2.14 -8.31 -9.63
N VAL A 68 -1.62 -9.25 -10.43
CA VAL A 68 -0.18 -9.54 -10.48
C VAL A 68 0.61 -8.35 -11.02
N THR A 69 0.10 -7.67 -12.06
CA THR A 69 0.70 -6.43 -12.56
C THR A 69 0.73 -5.35 -11.48
N LEU A 70 -0.37 -5.17 -10.73
CA LEU A 70 -0.43 -4.23 -9.61
C LEU A 70 0.56 -4.59 -8.50
N ALA A 71 0.68 -5.88 -8.14
CA ALA A 71 1.66 -6.35 -7.17
C ALA A 71 3.10 -5.97 -7.57
N ALA A 72 3.40 -6.03 -8.86
CA ALA A 72 4.68 -5.59 -9.39
C ALA A 72 4.85 -4.05 -9.36
N GLU A 73 3.79 -3.28 -9.59
CA GLU A 73 3.79 -1.81 -9.47
C GLU A 73 4.04 -1.34 -8.04
N ILE A 74 3.56 -2.08 -7.03
CA ILE A 74 3.78 -1.77 -5.61
C ILE A 74 4.96 -2.53 -4.98
N ASN A 75 5.82 -3.14 -5.79
CA ASN A 75 7.02 -3.87 -5.37
C ASN A 75 6.75 -5.02 -4.37
N ILE A 76 5.58 -5.66 -4.46
CA ILE A 76 5.38 -7.01 -3.91
C ILE A 76 6.16 -8.03 -4.75
N ILE A 77 6.18 -7.84 -6.06
CA ILE A 77 7.01 -8.59 -7.01
C ILE A 77 8.06 -7.64 -7.57
N ASP A 78 9.32 -8.06 -7.59
CA ASP A 78 10.35 -7.32 -8.32
C ASP A 78 10.22 -7.61 -9.82
N ARG A 79 9.98 -6.56 -10.62
CA ARG A 79 9.76 -6.69 -12.07
C ARG A 79 10.97 -7.24 -12.83
N LYS A 80 12.19 -6.96 -12.37
CA LYS A 80 13.42 -7.32 -13.07
C LYS A 80 13.79 -8.77 -12.79
N THR A 81 13.69 -9.18 -11.53
CA THR A 81 14.11 -10.52 -11.11
C THR A 81 12.96 -11.52 -11.11
N GLN A 82 11.71 -11.07 -11.15
CA GLN A 82 10.49 -11.87 -11.00
C GLN A 82 10.44 -12.66 -9.68
N ARG A 83 11.17 -12.18 -8.67
CA ARG A 83 11.19 -12.70 -7.30
C ARG A 83 10.36 -11.80 -6.37
N LEU A 84 10.30 -12.11 -5.08
CA LEU A 84 9.67 -11.21 -4.12
C LEU A 84 10.40 -9.87 -4.08
N GLY A 85 9.63 -8.80 -4.25
CA GLY A 85 10.08 -7.44 -3.99
C GLY A 85 10.14 -7.14 -2.49
N LEU A 86 10.56 -5.92 -2.15
CA LEU A 86 10.67 -5.45 -0.77
C LEU A 86 9.35 -5.61 -0.01
N PHE A 87 8.25 -5.13 -0.58
CA PHE A 87 6.96 -5.19 0.10
C PHE A 87 6.43 -6.63 0.20
N GLY A 88 6.79 -7.51 -0.75
CA GLY A 88 6.44 -8.92 -0.68
C GLY A 88 7.14 -9.60 0.49
N LYS A 89 8.44 -9.37 0.64
CA LYS A 89 9.24 -9.85 1.78
C LYS A 89 8.75 -9.28 3.10
N ILE A 90 8.41 -7.99 3.14
CA ILE A 90 7.85 -7.35 4.34
C ILE A 90 6.50 -7.95 4.71
N TYR A 91 5.64 -8.30 3.75
CA TYR A 91 4.36 -8.90 4.11
C TYR A 91 4.54 -10.27 4.78
N LEU A 92 5.46 -11.09 4.29
CA LEU A 92 5.71 -12.44 4.80
C LEU A 92 6.26 -12.48 6.24
N ILE A 93 6.77 -11.38 6.80
CA ILE A 93 7.20 -11.32 8.21
C ILE A 93 6.05 -10.98 9.17
N LEU A 94 4.95 -10.44 8.65
CA LEU A 94 3.78 -10.12 9.44
C LEU A 94 3.08 -11.41 9.86
N ASN A 95 2.57 -11.46 11.10
CA ASN A 95 1.86 -12.62 11.63
C ASN A 95 0.57 -12.88 10.82
N SER A 96 -0.04 -11.83 10.28
CA SER A 96 -1.21 -11.93 9.41
C SER A 96 -0.97 -12.69 8.10
N SER A 97 0.28 -12.92 7.68
CA SER A 97 0.58 -13.76 6.51
C SER A 97 0.33 -15.26 6.75
N GLU A 98 0.38 -15.73 8.00
CA GLU A 98 0.32 -17.15 8.35
C GLU A 98 -0.99 -17.80 7.89
N ILE A 99 -2.13 -17.15 8.15
CA ILE A 99 -3.44 -17.66 7.74
C ILE A 99 -3.57 -17.81 6.22
N PHE A 100 -2.87 -16.96 5.44
CA PHE A 100 -2.89 -17.03 3.98
C PHE A 100 -1.95 -18.13 3.45
N ARG A 101 -0.84 -18.41 4.14
CA ARG A 101 -0.01 -19.60 3.85
C ARG A 101 -0.81 -20.88 4.06
N ASP A 102 -1.40 -21.01 5.25
CA ASP A 102 -2.21 -22.17 5.60
C ASP A 102 -3.38 -22.34 4.61
N PHE A 103 -3.95 -21.25 4.12
CA PHE A 103 -5.02 -21.28 3.11
C PHE A 103 -4.50 -21.78 1.75
N ILE A 104 -3.35 -21.30 1.28
CA ILE A 104 -2.73 -21.74 0.01
C ILE A 104 -2.34 -23.21 0.05
N GLU A 105 -1.90 -23.70 1.21
CA GLU A 105 -1.56 -25.11 1.44
C GLU A 105 -2.79 -25.99 1.69
N GLY A 106 -4.00 -25.41 1.71
CA GLY A 106 -5.26 -26.14 1.92
C GLY A 106 -5.50 -26.61 3.36
N ARG A 107 -4.76 -26.06 4.33
CA ARG A 107 -4.91 -26.37 5.77
C ARG A 107 -6.09 -25.64 6.41
N VAL A 108 -6.47 -24.49 5.87
CA VAL A 108 -7.64 -23.71 6.30
C VAL A 108 -8.50 -23.29 5.10
N HIS A 109 -9.75 -22.92 5.37
CA HIS A 109 -10.65 -22.34 4.38
C HIS A 109 -10.98 -20.91 4.78
N LEU A 110 -10.94 -19.99 3.81
CA LEU A 110 -11.31 -18.58 3.99
C LEU A 110 -12.55 -18.26 3.16
N SER A 111 -13.44 -17.43 3.70
CA SER A 111 -14.48 -16.77 2.91
C SER A 111 -13.86 -15.70 2.00
N THR A 112 -14.59 -15.30 0.96
CA THR A 112 -14.13 -14.19 0.09
C THR A 112 -14.00 -12.90 0.89
N LYS A 113 -14.86 -12.69 1.90
CA LYS A 113 -14.81 -11.52 2.77
C LYS A 113 -13.51 -11.46 3.56
N GLU A 114 -13.08 -12.55 4.17
CA GLU A 114 -11.81 -12.63 4.91
C GLU A 114 -10.62 -12.38 3.98
N LEU A 115 -10.69 -12.90 2.75
CA LEU A 115 -9.64 -12.77 1.75
C LEU A 115 -9.52 -11.35 1.17
N ILE A 116 -10.57 -10.54 1.16
CA ILE A 116 -10.49 -9.14 0.68
C ILE A 116 -10.36 -8.10 1.80
N THR A 117 -10.72 -8.45 3.04
CA THR A 117 -10.72 -7.49 4.16
C THR A 117 -9.35 -7.42 4.83
N LEU A 118 -8.83 -6.20 4.96
CA LEU A 118 -7.56 -5.92 5.63
C LEU A 118 -7.75 -5.74 7.14
N ASN A 119 -6.84 -6.30 7.94
CA ASN A 119 -6.68 -5.94 9.34
C ASN A 119 -5.94 -4.59 9.51
N ASP A 120 -5.81 -4.11 10.74
CA ASP A 120 -5.22 -2.79 11.01
C ASP A 120 -3.75 -2.65 10.60
N ALA A 121 -2.92 -3.66 10.85
CA ALA A 121 -1.53 -3.67 10.42
C ALA A 121 -1.44 -3.71 8.89
N GLU A 122 -2.28 -4.53 8.24
CA GLU A 122 -2.32 -4.64 6.78
C GLU A 122 -2.77 -3.34 6.10
N LYS A 123 -3.74 -2.61 6.69
CA LYS A 123 -4.14 -1.28 6.20
C LYS A 123 -2.97 -0.31 6.20
N LEU A 124 -2.19 -0.27 7.29
CA LEU A 124 -1.02 0.59 7.39
C LEU A 124 0.09 0.15 6.43
N TYR A 125 0.33 -1.16 6.32
CA TYR A 125 1.28 -1.75 5.38
C TYR A 125 0.94 -1.38 3.92
N PHE A 126 -0.31 -1.56 3.49
CA PHE A 126 -0.70 -1.24 2.13
C PHE A 126 -0.72 0.27 1.87
N LEU A 127 -1.07 1.08 2.86
CA LEU A 127 -0.92 2.52 2.77
C LEU A 127 0.55 2.90 2.53
N TRP A 128 1.47 2.32 3.31
CA TRP A 128 2.90 2.53 3.11
C TRP A 128 3.35 2.11 1.69
N ALA A 129 2.98 0.91 1.24
CA ALA A 129 3.33 0.43 -0.10
C ALA A 129 2.81 1.34 -1.23
N LEU A 130 1.57 1.82 -1.11
CA LEU A 130 0.97 2.75 -2.06
C LEU A 130 1.64 4.12 -2.03
N MET A 131 2.01 4.62 -0.85
CA MET A 131 2.73 5.90 -0.76
C MET A 131 4.12 5.81 -1.35
N SER A 132 4.87 4.73 -1.11
CA SER A 132 6.19 4.56 -1.71
C SER A 132 6.12 4.37 -3.24
N SER A 133 5.05 3.78 -3.76
CA SER A 133 4.96 3.38 -5.19
C SER A 133 4.15 4.33 -6.06
N ASP A 134 3.06 4.90 -5.52
CA ASP A 134 2.12 5.76 -6.23
C ASP A 134 2.25 7.25 -5.85
N HIS A 135 3.21 7.64 -5.00
CA HIS A 135 3.54 9.04 -4.79
C HIS A 135 4.02 9.69 -6.11
N PRO A 136 3.66 10.98 -6.35
CA PRO A 136 2.87 11.88 -5.49
C PRO A 136 1.35 11.83 -5.75
N PHE A 137 0.87 10.85 -6.52
CA PHE A 137 -0.51 10.84 -6.98
C PHE A 137 -1.49 10.44 -5.88
N ILE A 138 -1.24 9.32 -5.20
CA ILE A 138 -2.10 8.88 -4.10
C ILE A 138 -2.14 9.90 -2.95
N GLU A 139 -1.04 10.60 -2.69
CA GLU A 139 -0.94 11.71 -1.73
C GLU A 139 -1.92 12.85 -2.07
N SER A 140 -1.95 13.24 -3.36
CA SER A 140 -2.82 14.31 -3.85
C SER A 140 -4.30 13.92 -3.73
N ILE A 141 -4.62 12.64 -3.98
CA ILE A 141 -5.97 12.11 -3.79
C ILE A 141 -6.35 12.11 -2.31
N ILE A 142 -5.49 11.60 -1.43
CA ILE A 142 -5.72 11.59 0.03
C ILE A 142 -5.97 13.02 0.53
N SER A 143 -5.15 13.97 0.12
CA SER A 143 -5.31 15.37 0.53
C SER A 143 -6.67 15.94 0.10
N TRP A 144 -7.09 15.68 -1.14
CA TRP A 144 -8.38 16.15 -1.64
C TRP A 144 -9.58 15.48 -0.97
N VAL A 145 -9.56 14.16 -0.76
CA VAL A 145 -10.71 13.47 -0.16
C VAL A 145 -10.95 13.90 1.30
N ILE A 146 -9.88 14.29 1.99
CA ILE A 146 -9.91 14.81 3.36
C ILE A 146 -10.54 16.20 3.39
N GLU A 147 -10.12 17.08 2.48
CA GLU A 147 -10.72 18.42 2.34
C GLU A 147 -12.19 18.34 1.91
N LYS A 148 -12.51 17.41 1.00
CA LYS A 148 -13.85 17.30 0.43
C LYS A 148 -14.85 16.62 1.36
N GLU A 149 -14.38 15.73 2.24
CA GLU A 149 -15.10 14.89 3.20
C GLU A 149 -16.17 13.95 2.62
N LYS A 150 -17.04 14.43 1.71
CA LYS A 150 -18.11 13.67 1.05
C LYS A 150 -18.17 14.01 -0.43
N PHE A 151 -18.24 12.99 -1.27
CA PHE A 151 -18.24 13.17 -2.72
C PHE A 151 -18.81 11.97 -3.46
N THR A 152 -19.19 12.19 -4.71
CA THR A 152 -19.60 11.14 -5.63
C THR A 152 -18.41 10.62 -6.43
N ARG A 153 -18.55 9.41 -6.97
CA ARG A 153 -17.57 8.79 -7.87
C ARG A 153 -17.24 9.68 -9.06
N GLN A 154 -18.25 10.35 -9.64
CA GLN A 154 -18.03 11.18 -10.83
C GLN A 154 -17.25 12.45 -10.50
N GLU A 155 -17.55 13.11 -9.38
CA GLU A 155 -16.78 14.26 -8.91
C GLU A 155 -15.32 13.88 -8.66
N ALA A 156 -15.09 12.77 -7.98
CA ALA A 156 -13.74 12.26 -7.76
C ALA A 156 -13.03 11.91 -9.06
N MET A 157 -13.68 11.20 -9.99
CA MET A 157 -13.08 10.89 -11.30
C MET A 157 -12.65 12.16 -12.05
N ASN A 158 -13.49 13.19 -12.05
CA ASN A 158 -13.16 14.45 -12.70
C ASN A 158 -11.98 15.14 -12.01
N TYR A 159 -12.03 15.32 -10.68
CA TYR A 159 -10.95 15.98 -9.95
C TYR A 159 -9.62 15.22 -10.07
N ILE A 160 -9.65 13.91 -9.83
CA ILE A 160 -8.45 13.07 -9.83
C ILE A 160 -7.76 13.13 -11.19
N MET A 161 -8.51 13.11 -12.29
CA MET A 161 -7.93 13.09 -13.63
C MET A 161 -7.60 14.46 -14.19
N GLU A 162 -8.36 15.50 -13.83
CA GLU A 162 -8.20 16.85 -14.40
C GLU A 162 -7.29 17.75 -13.56
N GLU A 163 -7.14 17.46 -12.27
CA GLU A 163 -6.36 18.28 -11.34
C GLU A 163 -5.20 17.46 -10.74
N ALA A 164 -5.51 16.37 -10.03
CA ALA A 164 -4.49 15.64 -9.28
C ALA A 164 -3.48 14.92 -10.19
N TYR A 165 -3.95 14.32 -11.29
CA TYR A 165 -3.11 13.58 -12.25
C TYR A 165 -2.06 14.48 -12.92
N PRO A 166 -2.42 15.58 -13.62
CA PRO A 166 -1.42 16.48 -14.21
C PRO A 166 -0.52 17.13 -13.15
N ALA A 167 -1.05 17.51 -11.98
CA ALA A 167 -0.22 18.06 -10.91
C ALA A 167 0.83 17.05 -10.40
N SER A 168 0.45 15.77 -10.30
CA SER A 168 1.36 14.70 -9.87
C SER A 168 2.43 14.40 -10.93
N LEU A 169 2.06 14.41 -12.21
CA LEU A 169 3.01 14.30 -13.32
C LEU A 169 4.04 15.44 -13.30
N ARG A 170 3.62 16.68 -13.02
CA ARG A 170 4.54 17.82 -12.88
C ARG A 170 5.52 17.62 -11.73
N LYS A 171 5.06 17.15 -10.57
CA LYS A 171 5.94 16.81 -9.44
C LYS A 171 6.98 15.75 -9.86
N LEU A 172 6.60 14.74 -10.65
CA LEU A 172 7.51 13.70 -11.15
C LEU A 172 8.61 14.21 -12.10
N LEU A 173 8.40 15.31 -12.83
CA LEU A 173 9.44 15.88 -13.70
C LEU A 173 10.71 16.26 -12.93
N SER A 174 10.54 16.78 -11.71
CA SER A 174 11.65 17.12 -10.82
C SER A 174 12.38 15.90 -10.24
N MET A 175 11.77 14.70 -10.31
CA MET A 175 12.25 13.47 -9.67
C MET A 175 12.89 12.47 -10.63
N HIS A 176 12.70 12.62 -11.96
CA HIS A 176 13.18 11.64 -12.95
C HIS A 176 14.31 12.16 -13.87
N PRO A 177 15.20 11.27 -14.37
CA PRO A 177 16.22 11.59 -15.37
C PRO A 177 15.64 12.08 -16.70
N GLU A 178 16.42 12.85 -17.46
CA GLU A 178 16.00 13.52 -18.71
C GLU A 178 15.29 12.61 -19.73
N GLY A 179 15.74 11.36 -19.88
CA GLY A 179 15.16 10.40 -20.84
C GLY A 179 13.68 10.10 -20.61
N ARG A 180 13.18 10.19 -19.37
CA ARG A 180 11.75 9.98 -19.03
C ARG A 180 10.96 11.28 -18.98
N ARG A 181 11.61 12.45 -19.01
CA ARG A 181 10.94 13.75 -18.92
C ARG A 181 10.09 14.05 -20.14
N LYS A 182 10.59 13.76 -21.35
CA LYS A 182 9.85 14.00 -22.61
C LYS A 182 8.51 13.26 -22.66
N SER A 183 8.47 11.99 -22.23
CA SER A 183 7.22 11.22 -22.19
C SER A 183 6.26 11.78 -21.14
N ILE A 184 6.77 12.24 -19.99
CA ILE A 184 5.94 12.83 -18.93
C ILE A 184 5.39 14.19 -19.38
N GLU A 185 6.19 15.01 -20.06
CA GLU A 185 5.76 16.30 -20.62
C GLU A 185 4.63 16.13 -21.65
N LEU A 186 4.73 15.12 -22.52
CA LEU A 186 3.67 14.78 -23.46
C LEU A 186 2.38 14.37 -22.73
N GLU A 187 2.50 13.53 -21.70
CA GLU A 187 1.37 13.09 -20.87
C GLU A 187 0.71 14.27 -20.15
N ILE A 188 1.50 15.24 -19.64
CA ILE A 188 0.99 16.47 -19.02
C ILE A 188 0.21 17.31 -20.03
N SER A 189 0.77 17.53 -21.23
CA SER A 189 0.11 18.31 -22.28
C SER A 189 -1.21 17.68 -22.72
N GLU A 190 -1.29 16.35 -22.74
CA GLU A 190 -2.54 15.65 -22.98
C GLU A 190 -3.53 15.82 -21.82
N ALA A 191 -3.06 15.65 -20.58
CA ALA A 191 -3.87 15.72 -19.36
C ALA A 191 -4.48 17.10 -19.13
N GLU A 192 -3.78 18.18 -19.46
CA GLU A 192 -4.28 19.56 -19.37
C GLU A 192 -5.51 19.80 -20.26
N LYS A 193 -5.65 19.02 -21.34
CA LYS A 193 -6.80 19.09 -22.26
C LYS A 193 -7.96 18.19 -21.84
N PHE A 194 -7.83 17.39 -20.78
CA PHE A 194 -8.87 16.42 -20.38
C PHE A 194 -10.19 17.09 -20.04
N ARG A 195 -10.16 18.19 -19.28
CA ARG A 195 -11.36 18.95 -18.93
C ARG A 195 -12.08 19.47 -20.17
N GLU A 196 -11.35 20.12 -21.07
CA GLU A 196 -11.88 20.67 -22.32
C GLU A 196 -12.52 19.56 -23.18
N LYS A 197 -11.79 18.47 -23.41
CA LYS A 197 -12.27 17.30 -24.15
C LYS A 197 -13.55 16.72 -23.53
N ARG A 198 -13.59 16.53 -22.21
CA ARG A 198 -14.79 16.03 -21.52
C ARG A 198 -15.97 16.98 -21.66
N LEU A 199 -15.76 18.28 -21.47
CA LEU A 199 -16.83 19.29 -21.55
C LEU A 199 -17.35 19.49 -22.99
N SER A 200 -16.54 19.19 -24.00
CA SER A 200 -16.97 19.24 -25.40
C SER A 200 -18.01 18.15 -25.74
N ILE A 201 -18.04 17.05 -24.99
CA ILE A 201 -18.97 15.94 -25.17
C ILE A 201 -20.23 16.21 -24.34
N ARG A 202 -21.32 16.62 -25.01
CA ARG A 202 -22.58 16.99 -24.34
C ARG A 202 -23.42 15.79 -23.93
N ASP A 203 -23.38 14.70 -24.71
CA ASP A 203 -24.14 13.49 -24.39
C ASP A 203 -23.38 12.59 -23.40
N LYS A 204 -24.06 12.24 -22.31
CA LYS A 204 -23.54 11.33 -21.30
C LYS A 204 -23.33 9.92 -21.86
N THR A 205 -24.15 9.48 -22.81
CA THR A 205 -24.02 8.14 -23.42
C THR A 205 -22.81 8.06 -24.34
N GLU A 206 -22.57 9.11 -25.11
CA GLU A 206 -21.34 9.28 -25.88
C GLU A 206 -20.10 9.32 -24.96
N TRP A 207 -20.15 10.11 -23.88
CA TRP A 207 -19.04 10.23 -22.93
C TRP A 207 -18.56 8.87 -22.40
N ILE A 208 -19.48 8.01 -21.93
CA ILE A 208 -19.12 6.71 -21.35
C ILE A 208 -18.51 5.72 -22.36
N ARG A 209 -18.61 5.99 -23.67
CA ARG A 209 -18.03 5.18 -24.74
C ARG A 209 -16.65 5.66 -25.17
N THR A 210 -16.20 6.81 -24.67
CA THR A 210 -14.91 7.38 -25.07
C THR A 210 -13.72 6.68 -24.42
N SER A 211 -12.57 6.73 -25.10
CA SER A 211 -11.28 6.28 -24.55
C SER A 211 -10.87 7.10 -23.32
N LEU A 212 -11.21 8.39 -23.27
CA LEU A 212 -10.93 9.26 -22.13
C LEU A 212 -11.71 8.81 -20.89
N TYR A 213 -13.01 8.48 -21.03
CA TYR A 213 -13.77 7.90 -19.93
C TYR A 213 -13.21 6.56 -19.47
N ALA A 214 -12.76 5.71 -20.40
CA ALA A 214 -12.08 4.46 -20.05
C ALA A 214 -10.82 4.74 -19.21
N LYS A 215 -9.96 5.68 -19.63
CA LYS A 215 -8.78 6.12 -18.87
C LYS A 215 -9.17 6.60 -17.46
N TYR A 216 -10.20 7.43 -17.34
CA TYR A 216 -10.69 7.89 -16.02
C TYR A 216 -11.13 6.72 -15.14
N ARG A 217 -11.89 5.77 -15.71
CA ARG A 217 -12.45 4.62 -14.99
C ARG A 217 -11.36 3.63 -14.54
N HIS A 218 -10.28 3.54 -15.29
CA HIS A 218 -9.16 2.67 -15.02
C HIS A 218 -8.22 3.29 -13.98
N ILE A 219 -8.05 4.61 -13.95
CA ILE A 219 -7.10 5.27 -13.05
C ILE A 219 -7.72 5.65 -11.69
N ALA A 220 -8.85 6.35 -11.68
CA ALA A 220 -9.38 6.97 -10.46
C ALA A 220 -10.15 5.98 -9.54
N PRO A 221 -11.15 5.21 -10.02
CA PRO A 221 -11.93 4.31 -9.17
C PRO A 221 -11.10 3.28 -8.38
N PRO A 222 -10.10 2.57 -8.94
CA PRO A 222 -9.31 1.63 -8.14
C PRO A 222 -8.69 2.28 -6.91
N ARG A 223 -8.12 3.48 -7.04
CA ARG A 223 -7.52 4.22 -5.93
C ARG A 223 -8.52 4.63 -4.87
N LEU A 224 -9.73 5.04 -5.26
CA LEU A 224 -10.80 5.30 -4.30
C LEU A 224 -11.15 4.04 -3.50
N GLU A 225 -11.19 2.89 -4.16
CA GLU A 225 -11.49 1.62 -3.50
C GLU A 225 -10.34 1.11 -2.63
N TRP A 226 -9.09 1.38 -3.01
CA TRP A 226 -7.92 1.16 -2.15
C TRP A 226 -7.99 2.00 -0.88
N LEU A 227 -8.39 3.27 -0.98
CA LEU A 227 -8.60 4.12 0.19
C LEU A 227 -9.77 3.65 1.06
N VAL A 228 -10.77 2.96 0.48
CA VAL A 228 -11.81 2.26 1.25
C VAL A 228 -11.23 1.05 1.99
N ASP A 229 -10.45 0.21 1.32
CA ASP A 229 -9.82 -0.97 1.95
C ASP A 229 -8.86 -0.59 3.07
N ILE A 230 -8.08 0.49 2.89
CA ILE A 230 -7.18 1.07 3.90
C ILE A 230 -7.96 1.68 5.08
N GLY A 231 -9.25 2.03 4.88
CA GLY A 231 -10.08 2.64 5.91
C GLY A 231 -9.94 4.16 6.03
N ILE A 232 -9.44 4.83 4.98
CA ILE A 232 -9.49 6.30 4.87
C ILE A 232 -10.88 6.76 4.42
N LEU A 233 -11.49 6.00 3.51
CA LEU A 233 -12.82 6.24 2.99
C LEU A 233 -13.81 5.16 3.45
N ARG A 234 -15.08 5.52 3.46
CA ARG A 234 -16.23 4.61 3.53
C ARG A 234 -17.17 4.85 2.35
N ARG A 235 -17.97 3.84 2.05
CA ARG A 235 -19.04 3.94 1.04
C ARG A 235 -20.36 4.24 1.72
N ASP A 236 -20.96 5.38 1.39
CA ASP A 236 -22.29 5.77 1.88
C ASP A 236 -23.43 5.29 0.97
N GLY A 237 -23.09 4.57 -0.09
CA GLY A 237 -24.02 4.05 -1.08
C GLY A 237 -23.35 3.83 -2.43
N ARG A 238 -24.15 3.55 -3.47
CA ARG A 238 -23.63 3.30 -4.81
C ARG A 238 -22.95 4.55 -5.38
N GLY A 239 -21.61 4.50 -5.49
CA GLY A 239 -20.80 5.58 -6.05
C GLY A 239 -20.79 6.86 -5.20
N LYS A 240 -21.05 6.74 -3.90
CA LYS A 240 -20.92 7.83 -2.92
C LYS A 240 -19.91 7.43 -1.86
N TYR A 241 -18.99 8.34 -1.56
CA TYR A 241 -17.91 8.11 -0.62
C TYR A 241 -17.90 9.22 0.42
N SER A 242 -17.45 8.88 1.62
CA SER A 242 -17.11 9.86 2.63
C SER A 242 -15.85 9.44 3.38
N ILE A 243 -15.21 10.38 4.06
CA ILE A 243 -14.11 10.12 4.98
C ILE A 243 -14.59 9.27 6.16
N ASP A 244 -13.75 8.36 6.63
CA ASP A 244 -14.00 7.63 7.86
C ASP A 244 -14.06 8.60 9.05
N GLU A 245 -15.08 8.45 9.90
CA GLU A 245 -15.33 9.38 11.02
C GLU A 245 -14.18 9.47 12.01
N ARG A 246 -13.37 8.41 12.13
CA ARG A 246 -12.20 8.38 13.00
C ARG A 246 -11.13 9.38 12.56
N LEU A 247 -11.08 9.71 11.26
CA LEU A 247 -10.11 10.65 10.70
C LEU A 247 -10.57 12.11 10.77
N ILE A 248 -11.87 12.36 11.02
CA ILE A 248 -12.44 13.72 11.07
C ILE A 248 -11.79 14.56 12.20
N ARG A 249 -11.38 13.93 13.30
CA ARG A 249 -10.75 14.65 14.43
C ARG A 249 -9.31 15.13 14.13
N GLY A 250 -8.72 14.73 13.00
CA GLY A 250 -7.34 15.02 12.62
C GLY A 250 -7.17 15.83 11.32
N LEU A 251 -8.26 16.26 10.67
CA LEU A 251 -8.25 16.82 9.30
C LEU A 251 -7.26 17.99 9.10
N ASP A 252 -7.14 18.88 10.08
CA ASP A 252 -6.24 20.05 10.01
C ASP A 252 -4.76 19.66 9.86
N LYS A 253 -4.36 18.53 10.45
CA LYS A 253 -2.99 18.00 10.33
C LYS A 253 -2.80 17.25 9.01
N ILE A 254 -3.82 16.51 8.57
CA ILE A 254 -3.72 15.66 7.37
C ILE A 254 -3.75 16.49 6.08
N SER A 255 -4.43 17.64 6.06
CA SER A 255 -4.43 18.58 4.92
C SER A 255 -3.04 19.08 4.51
N ARG A 256 -2.04 18.96 5.40
CA ARG A 256 -0.65 19.38 5.16
C ARG A 256 0.19 18.32 4.45
N ILE A 257 -0.31 17.09 4.28
CA ILE A 257 0.40 15.99 3.60
C ILE A 257 0.89 16.42 2.21
N SER A 258 0.06 17.13 1.44
CA SER A 258 0.38 17.59 0.07
C SER A 258 1.63 18.47 -0.08
N LYS A 259 2.10 19.05 1.04
CA LYS A 259 3.23 19.99 1.14
C LYS A 259 4.49 19.34 1.72
N MET A 260 4.43 18.08 2.13
CA MET A 260 5.54 17.37 2.77
C MET A 260 6.39 16.64 1.72
N SER A 261 7.66 16.39 2.04
CA SER A 261 8.48 15.44 1.26
C SER A 261 8.03 14.02 1.54
N LEU A 262 8.25 13.08 0.61
CA LEU A 262 7.84 11.68 0.77
C LEU A 262 8.27 11.08 2.12
N HIS A 263 9.52 11.31 2.53
CA HIS A 263 10.02 10.83 3.82
C HIS A 263 9.20 11.35 5.01
N LYS A 264 8.87 12.65 5.03
CA LYS A 264 8.01 13.26 6.05
C LYS A 264 6.58 12.75 6.01
N VAL A 265 6.08 12.41 4.81
CA VAL A 265 4.76 11.80 4.66
C VAL A 265 4.74 10.38 5.25
N GLU A 266 5.78 9.58 5.00
CA GLU A 266 5.91 8.25 5.60
C GLU A 266 5.99 8.34 7.14
N GLU A 267 6.80 9.24 7.68
CA GLU A 267 6.85 9.50 9.13
C GLU A 267 5.47 9.88 9.68
N TYR A 268 4.79 10.85 9.05
CA TYR A 268 3.47 11.30 9.47
C TYR A 268 2.45 10.15 9.50
N ILE A 269 2.49 9.27 8.51
CA ILE A 269 1.58 8.11 8.42
C ILE A 269 1.77 7.17 9.62
N PHE A 270 3.01 6.85 9.94
CA PHE A 270 3.32 5.93 11.03
C PHE A 270 3.16 6.57 12.42
N GLU A 271 3.38 7.88 12.57
CA GLU A 271 3.35 8.56 13.88
C GLU A 271 2.00 9.18 14.26
N GLU A 272 1.28 9.78 13.31
CA GLU A 272 0.11 10.59 13.60
C GLU A 272 -1.16 10.03 12.95
N LEU A 273 -1.08 9.57 11.70
CA LEU A 273 -2.26 9.03 11.01
C LEU A 273 -2.69 7.69 11.61
N SER A 274 -1.74 6.79 11.89
CA SER A 274 -1.98 5.47 12.50
C SER A 274 -2.77 5.55 13.82
N LYS A 275 -2.45 6.52 14.69
CA LYS A 275 -3.19 6.78 15.95
C LYS A 275 -4.65 7.10 15.72
N ASN A 276 -4.96 7.85 14.68
CA ASN A 276 -6.33 8.24 14.34
C ASN A 276 -7.08 7.09 13.62
N MET A 277 -6.37 6.28 12.84
CA MET A 277 -6.96 5.14 12.14
C MET A 277 -7.39 4.01 13.09
N PHE A 278 -6.63 3.80 14.18
CA PHE A 278 -6.79 2.62 15.05
C PHE A 278 -7.10 3.03 16.50
N SER A 279 -8.35 2.87 16.93
CA SER A 279 -8.85 3.40 18.20
C SER A 279 -8.60 2.53 19.44
N ASN A 280 -8.05 1.31 19.28
CA ASN A 280 -8.01 0.29 20.33
C ASN A 280 -6.59 -0.26 20.58
N LEU A 281 -5.56 0.56 20.42
CA LEU A 281 -4.17 0.16 20.65
C LEU A 281 -3.68 0.62 22.04
N ARG A 282 -3.04 -0.27 22.80
CA ARG A 282 -2.36 0.08 24.04
C ARG A 282 -0.95 0.61 23.74
N ASN A 283 -0.47 1.63 24.44
CA ASN A 283 0.93 2.05 24.30
C ASN A 283 1.89 0.93 24.71
N ALA A 284 2.85 0.61 23.84
CA ALA A 284 3.90 -0.36 24.11
C ALA A 284 4.91 0.22 25.10
N GLY A 285 5.44 -0.63 26.00
CA GLY A 285 6.57 -0.25 26.86
C GLY A 285 7.91 -0.40 26.12
N ARG A 286 8.98 0.23 26.62
CA ARG A 286 10.33 0.11 25.99
C ARG A 286 10.78 -1.35 25.84
N TYR A 287 10.52 -2.20 26.84
CA TYR A 287 10.85 -3.63 26.78
C TYR A 287 10.12 -4.37 25.64
N GLU A 288 8.82 -4.09 25.46
CA GLU A 288 8.01 -4.67 24.40
C GLU A 288 8.48 -4.21 23.01
N VAL A 289 8.87 -2.94 22.90
CA VAL A 289 9.49 -2.40 21.68
C VAL A 289 10.83 -3.08 21.42
N SER A 290 11.71 -3.20 22.43
CA SER A 290 13.01 -3.87 22.30
C SER A 290 12.88 -5.30 21.77
N ARG A 291 11.99 -6.11 22.36
CA ARG A 291 11.73 -7.48 21.90
C ARG A 291 11.21 -7.52 20.47
N THR A 292 10.31 -6.59 20.12
CA THR A 292 9.73 -6.54 18.77
C THR A 292 10.74 -6.07 17.72
N ILE A 293 11.72 -5.22 18.07
CA ILE A 293 12.84 -4.86 17.18
C ILE A 293 13.68 -6.10 16.85
N VAL A 294 14.02 -6.89 17.87
CA VAL A 294 14.81 -8.14 17.68
C VAL A 294 14.03 -9.14 16.82
N GLU A 295 12.74 -9.34 17.11
CA GLU A 295 11.85 -10.18 16.30
C GLU A 295 11.80 -9.70 14.85
N ALA A 296 11.58 -8.41 14.62
CA ALA A 296 11.53 -7.80 13.30
C ALA A 296 12.83 -8.01 12.53
N TYR A 297 13.98 -7.78 13.18
CA TYR A 297 15.30 -7.99 12.58
C TYR A 297 15.50 -9.45 12.16
N ASN A 298 15.24 -10.39 13.06
CA ASN A 298 15.41 -11.83 12.80
C ASN A 298 14.52 -12.30 11.65
N LYS A 299 13.27 -11.85 11.60
CA LYS A 299 12.36 -12.17 10.50
C LYS A 299 12.82 -11.54 9.18
N LEU A 300 13.23 -10.27 9.17
CA LEU A 300 13.74 -9.59 7.96
C LEU A 300 15.01 -10.26 7.42
N GLU A 301 15.92 -10.65 8.30
CA GLU A 301 17.13 -11.40 7.94
C GLU A 301 16.79 -12.73 7.27
N LYS A 302 15.83 -13.49 7.83
CA LYS A 302 15.40 -14.79 7.30
C LYS A 302 14.93 -14.69 5.84
N TYR A 303 14.34 -13.57 5.42
CA TYR A 303 13.92 -13.31 4.03
C TYR A 303 15.01 -12.65 3.16
N GLY A 304 16.26 -12.63 3.65
CA GLY A 304 17.43 -12.21 2.88
C GLY A 304 17.61 -10.70 2.73
N LEU A 305 17.00 -9.88 3.59
CA LEU A 305 17.06 -8.41 3.49
C LEU A 305 18.33 -7.79 4.10
N ARG A 306 19.51 -8.42 3.96
CA ARG A 306 20.78 -7.89 4.49
C ARG A 306 21.55 -7.04 3.47
N PRO A 307 22.14 -5.89 3.88
CA PRO A 307 21.95 -5.21 5.16
C PRO A 307 20.57 -4.54 5.26
N ILE A 308 19.97 -4.52 6.46
CA ILE A 308 18.62 -4.00 6.68
C ILE A 308 18.68 -2.49 6.89
N ARG A 309 17.94 -1.70 6.11
CA ARG A 309 17.78 -0.27 6.40
C ARG A 309 17.05 -0.06 7.72
N LEU A 310 17.59 0.79 8.59
CA LEU A 310 17.01 1.06 9.91
C LEU A 310 15.57 1.57 9.82
N ASP A 311 15.28 2.44 8.84
CA ASP A 311 13.93 2.98 8.67
C ASP A 311 12.91 1.92 8.23
N TYR A 312 13.35 0.81 7.64
CA TYR A 312 12.48 -0.35 7.37
C TYR A 312 12.30 -1.20 8.62
N LEU A 313 13.36 -1.43 9.39
CA LEU A 313 13.28 -2.13 10.66
C LEU A 313 12.29 -1.45 11.62
N GLU A 314 12.33 -0.12 11.70
CA GLU A 314 11.43 0.68 12.54
C GLU A 314 9.96 0.56 12.09
N LYS A 315 9.69 0.72 10.79
CA LYS A 315 8.34 0.61 10.23
C LYS A 315 7.77 -0.80 10.40
N VAL A 316 8.59 -1.83 10.19
CA VAL A 316 8.20 -3.24 10.41
C VAL A 316 7.92 -3.49 11.89
N THR A 317 8.75 -2.97 12.78
CA THR A 317 8.52 -3.05 14.23
C THR A 317 7.16 -2.44 14.59
N ALA A 318 6.83 -1.27 14.03
CA ALA A 318 5.53 -0.63 14.24
C ALA A 318 4.36 -1.51 13.73
N LEU A 319 4.49 -2.14 12.56
CA LEU A 319 3.47 -3.06 12.03
C LEU A 319 3.25 -4.26 12.95
N LEU A 320 4.33 -4.90 13.41
CA LEU A 320 4.25 -6.05 14.33
C LEU A 320 3.63 -5.66 15.69
N LEU A 321 3.92 -4.47 16.22
CA LEU A 321 3.26 -3.96 17.43
C LEU A 321 1.75 -3.81 17.22
N ILE A 322 1.31 -3.29 16.06
CA ILE A 322 -0.11 -3.14 15.74
C ILE A 322 -0.81 -4.51 15.66
N GLU A 323 -0.15 -5.54 15.12
CA GLU A 323 -0.68 -6.91 15.13
C GLU A 323 -0.86 -7.44 16.57
N LYS A 324 0.04 -7.06 17.48
CA LYS A 324 -0.03 -7.34 18.93
C LYS A 324 -0.98 -6.41 19.69
N LYS A 325 -1.75 -5.57 19.00
CA LYS A 325 -2.66 -4.56 19.56
C LYS A 325 -1.97 -3.52 20.44
N THR A 326 -0.71 -3.24 20.15
CA THR A 326 0.06 -2.18 20.80
C THR A 326 0.59 -1.13 19.83
N TYR A 327 0.99 0.02 20.36
CA TYR A 327 1.42 1.17 19.60
C TYR A 327 2.71 1.77 20.17
N ALA A 328 3.66 2.05 19.29
CA ALA A 328 4.80 2.93 19.54
C ALA A 328 5.00 3.82 18.30
N ASN A 329 5.32 5.10 18.52
CA ASN A 329 5.72 5.96 17.41
C ASN A 329 7.14 5.63 16.94
N ILE A 330 7.48 6.04 15.71
CA ILE A 330 8.79 5.75 15.11
C ILE A 330 9.91 6.35 15.95
N SER A 331 9.75 7.58 16.46
CA SER A 331 10.73 8.18 17.39
C SER A 331 11.04 7.31 18.62
N MET A 332 10.04 6.72 19.29
CA MET A 332 10.29 5.80 20.42
C MET A 332 11.01 4.54 19.98
N ILE A 333 10.64 3.97 18.82
CA ILE A 333 11.30 2.78 18.28
C ILE A 333 12.78 3.08 17.97
N HIS A 334 13.05 4.24 17.36
CA HIS A 334 14.40 4.72 17.08
C HIS A 334 15.22 4.90 18.36
N ASP A 335 14.66 5.55 19.38
CA ASP A 335 15.32 5.75 20.67
C ASP A 335 15.63 4.43 21.38
N VAL A 336 14.71 3.46 21.30
CA VAL A 336 14.92 2.12 21.85
C VAL A 336 16.02 1.40 21.08
N PHE A 337 16.01 1.44 19.73
CA PHE A 337 17.08 0.87 18.91
C PHE A 337 18.45 1.46 19.28
N ASN A 338 18.56 2.79 19.37
CA ASN A 338 19.81 3.46 19.76
C ASN A 338 20.27 3.02 21.16
N SER A 339 19.33 2.86 22.11
CA SER A 339 19.64 2.35 23.44
C SER A 339 20.20 0.92 23.40
N LEU A 340 19.64 0.06 22.53
CA LEU A 340 20.16 -1.29 22.32
C LEU A 340 21.56 -1.27 21.71
N ALA A 341 21.78 -0.43 20.68
CA ALA A 341 23.08 -0.30 20.01
C ALA A 341 24.17 0.17 20.97
N ILE A 342 23.85 1.08 21.89
CA ILE A 342 24.77 1.54 22.94
C ILE A 342 25.01 0.46 24.01
N ARG A 343 23.97 -0.29 24.40
CA ARG A 343 24.05 -1.33 25.42
C ARG A 343 24.79 -2.58 24.93
N PHE A 344 24.68 -2.89 23.64
CA PHE A 344 25.25 -4.08 23.00
C PHE A 344 26.09 -3.73 21.76
N PRO A 345 27.17 -2.92 21.89
CA PRO A 345 27.96 -2.43 20.77
C PRO A 345 28.76 -3.53 20.07
N ASP A 346 28.96 -4.67 20.73
CA ASP A 346 29.60 -5.88 20.22
C ASP A 346 28.63 -6.82 19.49
N LYS A 347 27.32 -6.55 19.54
CA LYS A 347 26.28 -7.40 18.93
C LYS A 347 25.48 -6.69 17.84
N ILE A 348 25.43 -5.36 17.87
CA ILE A 348 24.73 -4.54 16.87
C ILE A 348 25.76 -3.79 16.04
N TYR A 349 25.83 -4.16 14.76
CA TYR A 349 26.75 -3.56 13.79
C TYR A 349 25.97 -2.69 12.81
N ILE A 350 26.38 -1.43 12.75
CA ILE A 350 25.73 -0.40 11.95
C ILE A 350 26.71 0.09 10.87
N SER A 351 26.19 0.37 9.68
CA SER A 351 26.95 0.92 8.55
C SER A 351 26.19 2.09 7.91
N PRO A 352 26.90 3.10 7.38
CA PRO A 352 26.24 4.15 6.61
C PRO A 352 25.71 3.59 5.29
N ALA A 353 24.49 3.99 4.92
CA ALA A 353 23.92 3.68 3.62
C ALA A 353 24.31 4.77 2.59
N PRO A 354 24.42 4.43 1.29
CA PRO A 354 24.70 5.40 0.21
C PRO A 354 23.68 6.56 0.13
N SER A 355 22.47 6.36 0.65
CA SER A 355 21.41 7.37 0.71
C SER A 355 21.55 8.36 1.87
N GLY A 356 22.59 8.24 2.70
CA GLY A 356 22.73 9.00 3.95
C GLY A 356 21.91 8.43 5.12
N SER A 357 21.19 7.32 4.91
CA SER A 357 20.49 6.58 5.96
C SER A 357 21.42 5.60 6.70
N VAL A 358 20.89 4.92 7.71
CA VAL A 358 21.62 3.97 8.55
C VAL A 358 21.19 2.54 8.19
N ASN A 359 22.15 1.65 8.00
CA ASN A 359 21.93 0.22 7.79
C ASN A 359 22.36 -0.59 9.01
N VAL A 360 21.51 -1.52 9.45
CA VAL A 360 21.82 -2.56 10.41
C VAL A 360 22.43 -3.75 9.66
N ALA A 361 23.76 -3.85 9.71
CA ALA A 361 24.51 -4.90 9.01
C ALA A 361 24.35 -6.25 9.72
N LYS A 362 24.41 -6.25 11.06
CA LYS A 362 24.21 -7.44 11.90
C LYS A 362 23.59 -7.05 13.24
N MET A 363 22.66 -7.84 13.75
CA MET A 363 22.17 -7.78 15.13
C MET A 363 22.12 -9.20 15.67
N ASP A 364 22.99 -9.50 16.63
CA ASP A 364 23.14 -10.82 17.25
C ASP A 364 22.55 -10.80 18.66
N LEU A 365 21.25 -10.54 18.75
CA LEU A 365 20.50 -10.47 20.00
C LEU A 365 19.33 -11.44 19.97
N THR A 366 19.06 -12.04 21.13
CA THR A 366 17.87 -12.86 21.38
C THR A 366 16.85 -12.08 22.18
N GLU A 367 15.57 -12.45 22.07
CA GLU A 367 14.50 -11.81 22.83
C GLU A 367 14.67 -11.91 24.35
N THR A 368 15.44 -12.90 24.84
CA THR A 368 15.74 -13.11 26.25
C THR A 368 16.86 -12.21 26.79
N GLU A 369 17.72 -11.67 25.92
CA GLU A 369 18.83 -10.82 26.32
C GLU A 369 18.43 -9.35 26.55
N VAL A 370 17.28 -8.95 26.00
CA VAL A 370 16.88 -7.54 25.91
C VAL A 370 16.16 -7.02 27.13
#